data_AF-A0ABD3VGT5-F1
#
_entry.id   AF-A0ABD3VGT5-F1
#
_cell.length_a   1.000
_cell.length_b   1.000
_cell.length_c   1.000
_cell.angle_alpha   90.00
_cell.angle_beta   90.00
_cell.angle_gamma   90.00
#
_symmetry.space_group_name_H-M   'P 1'
#
loop_
_entity.id
_entity.type
_entity.pdbx_description
1 polymer ?
#
loop_
_entity_poly.entity_id
_entity_poly.type
_entity_poly.pdbx_seq_one_letter_code
_entity_poly.pdbx_strand_id
1 'polypeptide(L)'
;MSSTREMVELGKQLGYEGETLQQFVKDEQNRERERRAEEREAEKERIQAERVKLELNARIEKERIQEEREKLELIVRIEKERIQEEREKLELSARIEKERLQEGREAEKERFQHEQEAER
;
A
#
# COMPACT_ATOMS: atom_id res chain seq x y z
N MET A 1 25.54 29.15 23.94
CA MET A 1 25.63 30.54 23.45
C MET A 1 26.67 31.24 24.29
N SER A 2 27.70 31.78 23.68
CA SER A 2 28.63 32.61 24.44
C SER A 2 27.96 33.95 24.71
N SER A 3 27.87 34.37 25.97
CA SER A 3 27.35 35.67 26.35
C SER A 3 28.28 36.77 25.84
N THR A 4 27.76 38.00 25.66
CA THR A 4 28.58 39.16 25.29
C THR A 4 29.75 39.36 26.27
N ARG A 5 29.56 39.00 27.55
CA ARG A 5 30.60 39.07 28.57
C ARG A 5 31.73 38.07 28.32
N GLU A 6 31.39 36.83 27.95
CA GLU A 6 32.37 35.80 27.59
C GLU A 6 33.15 36.17 26.31
N MET A 7 32.48 36.78 25.32
CA MET A 7 33.16 37.28 24.12
C MET A 7 34.12 38.44 24.42
N VAL A 8 33.73 39.35 25.33
CA VAL A 8 34.60 40.45 25.78
C VAL A 8 35.81 39.93 26.55
N GLU A 9 35.62 38.95 27.44
CA GLU A 9 36.72 38.32 28.19
C GLU A 9 37.68 37.57 27.26
N LEU A 10 37.15 36.81 26.30
CA LEU A 10 37.94 36.14 25.28
C LEU A 10 38.74 37.13 24.42
N GLY A 11 38.10 38.20 23.96
CA GLY A 11 38.77 39.23 23.16
C GLY A 11 39.93 39.89 23.93
N LYS A 12 39.74 40.19 25.21
CA LYS A 12 40.81 40.72 26.08
C LYS A 12 41.95 39.71 26.27
N GLN A 13 41.64 38.41 26.46
CA GLN A 13 42.65 37.36 26.55
C GLN A 13 43.46 37.20 25.26
N LEU A 14 42.84 37.47 24.10
CA LEU A 14 43.48 37.48 22.79
C LEU A 14 44.25 38.78 22.49
N GLY A 15 44.28 39.73 23.44
CA GLY A 15 45.01 41.00 23.31
C GLY A 15 44.25 42.10 22.58
N TYR A 16 42.94 41.96 22.34
CA TYR A 16 42.11 43.03 21.77
C TYR A 16 41.71 44.05 22.85
N GLU A 17 41.82 45.34 22.50
CA GLU A 17 41.48 46.46 23.38
C GLU A 17 40.70 47.55 22.63
N GLY A 18 39.97 48.40 23.38
CA GLY A 18 39.26 49.55 22.83
C GLY A 18 38.35 49.21 21.65
N GLU A 19 38.56 49.88 20.52
CA GLU A 19 37.79 49.69 19.29
C GLU A 19 37.99 48.31 18.67
N THR A 20 39.20 47.74 18.75
CA THR A 20 39.48 46.40 18.20
C THR A 20 38.72 45.30 18.94
N LEU A 21 38.51 45.47 20.25
CA LEU A 21 37.69 44.57 21.07
C LEU A 21 36.20 44.67 20.70
N GLN A 22 35.70 45.87 20.46
CA GLN A 22 34.32 46.07 20.01
C GLN A 22 34.08 45.42 18.65
N GLN A 23 35.04 45.57 17.72
CA GLN A 23 34.97 44.96 16.40
C GLN A 23 35.01 43.43 16.49
N PHE A 24 35.90 42.85 17.31
CA PHE A 24 35.96 41.41 17.57
C PHE A 24 34.62 40.86 18.06
N VAL A 25 34.01 41.48 19.08
CA VAL A 25 32.72 41.03 19.62
C VAL A 25 31.61 41.11 18.57
N LYS A 26 31.60 42.17 17.76
CA LYS A 26 30.63 42.34 16.67
C LYS A 26 30.79 41.26 15.60
N ASP A 27 32.02 40.96 15.20
CA ASP A 27 32.33 39.95 14.19
C ASP A 27 31.98 38.55 14.68
N GLU A 28 32.28 38.22 15.94
CA GLU A 28 31.87 36.94 16.53
C GLU A 28 30.35 36.79 16.63
N GLN A 29 29.64 37.85 17.02
CA GLN A 29 28.17 37.83 17.03
C GLN A 29 27.60 37.66 15.63
N ASN A 30 28.18 38.29 14.61
CA ASN A 30 27.75 38.12 13.22
C ASN A 30 27.98 36.69 12.74
N ARG A 31 29.18 36.12 12.98
CA ARG A 31 29.48 34.72 12.67
C ARG A 31 28.53 33.75 13.37
N GLU A 32 28.16 34.01 14.62
CA GLU A 32 27.20 33.17 15.34
C GLU A 32 25.77 33.29 14.76
N ARG A 33 25.37 34.48 14.29
CA ARG A 33 24.09 34.66 13.58
C ARG A 33 24.06 33.95 12.23
N GLU A 34 25.14 34.04 11.47
CA GLU A 34 25.29 33.36 10.18
C GLU A 34 25.23 31.85 10.35
N ARG A 35 26.02 31.27 11.27
CA ARG A 35 25.96 29.83 11.59
C ARG A 35 24.54 29.37 11.95
N ARG A 36 23.81 30.13 12.77
CA ARG A 36 22.41 29.79 13.09
C ARG A 36 21.46 29.95 11.92
N ALA A 37 21.73 30.88 11.00
CA ALA A 37 20.94 31.00 9.78
C ALA A 37 21.15 29.76 8.90
N GLU A 38 22.41 29.36 8.69
CA GLU A 38 22.77 28.16 7.94
C GLU A 38 22.18 26.89 8.57
N GLU A 39 22.31 26.70 9.89
CA GLU A 39 21.71 25.57 10.60
C GLU A 39 20.19 25.50 10.41
N ARG A 40 19.50 26.65 10.43
CA ARG A 40 18.05 26.70 10.20
C ARG A 40 17.67 26.38 8.77
N GLU A 41 18.43 26.84 7.78
CA GLU A 41 18.18 26.50 6.39
C GLU A 41 18.45 25.01 6.13
N ALA A 42 19.55 24.47 6.66
CA ALA A 42 19.84 23.04 6.57
C ALA A 42 18.74 22.18 7.23
N GLU A 43 18.22 22.61 8.38
CA GLU A 43 17.11 21.92 9.03
C GLU A 43 15.83 21.98 8.20
N LYS A 44 15.51 23.14 7.60
CA LYS A 44 14.36 23.26 6.68
C LYS A 44 14.50 22.34 5.48
N GLU A 45 15.66 22.31 4.85
CA GLU A 45 15.94 21.41 3.71
C GLU A 45 15.78 19.95 4.11
N ARG A 46 16.29 19.55 5.29
CA ARG A 46 16.13 18.20 5.81
C ARG A 46 14.65 17.85 6.02
N ILE A 47 13.87 18.72 6.65
CA ILE A 47 12.44 18.52 6.87
C ILE A 47 11.68 18.42 5.55
N GLN A 48 12.02 19.27 4.57
CA GLN A 48 11.42 19.22 3.24
C GLN A 48 11.74 17.90 2.53
N ALA A 49 12.99 17.46 2.56
CA ALA A 49 13.40 16.18 1.98
C ALA A 49 12.69 14.99 2.65
N GLU A 50 12.56 15.00 3.97
CA GLU A 50 11.84 13.97 4.71
C GLU A 50 10.35 13.97 4.36
N ARG A 51 9.73 15.15 4.24
CA ARG A 51 8.33 15.28 3.82
C ARG A 51 8.09 14.72 2.42
N VAL A 52 8.96 15.05 1.45
CA VAL A 52 8.87 14.51 0.09
C VAL A 52 9.03 12.99 0.09
N LYS A 53 9.98 12.46 0.88
CA LYS A 53 10.17 11.02 1.03
C LYS A 53 8.93 10.33 1.61
N LEU A 54 8.32 10.89 2.64
CA LEU A 54 7.10 10.35 3.26
C LEU A 54 5.92 10.37 2.28
N GLU A 55 5.74 11.47 1.55
CA GLU A 55 4.68 11.60 0.56
C GLU A 55 4.84 10.59 -0.59
N LEU A 56 6.07 10.42 -1.08
CA LEU A 56 6.37 9.43 -2.11
C LEU A 56 6.08 8.01 -1.62
N ASN A 57 6.53 7.67 -0.41
CA ASN A 57 6.28 6.34 0.18
C ASN A 57 4.78 6.08 0.37
N ALA A 58 4.03 7.07 0.84
CA ALA A 58 2.58 6.96 1.01
C ALA A 58 1.86 6.74 -0.33
N ARG A 59 2.33 7.41 -1.39
CA ARG A 59 1.80 7.22 -2.74
C ARG A 59 2.10 5.82 -3.27
N ILE A 60 3.35 5.35 -3.15
CA ILE A 60 3.75 4.01 -3.57
C ILE A 60 2.93 2.95 -2.85
N GLU A 61 2.73 3.10 -1.54
CA GLU A 61 1.95 2.15 -0.75
C GLU A 61 0.47 2.13 -1.17
N LYS A 62 -0.10 3.31 -1.46
CA LYS A 62 -1.47 3.41 -1.96
C LYS A 62 -1.62 2.72 -3.32
N GLU A 63 -0.69 2.94 -4.24
CA GLU A 63 -0.68 2.28 -5.55
C GLU A 63 -0.57 0.76 -5.40
N ARG A 64 0.34 0.27 -4.53
CA ARG A 64 0.50 -1.15 -4.22
C ARG A 64 -0.78 -1.80 -3.69
N ILE A 65 -1.44 -1.16 -2.73
CA ILE A 65 -2.71 -1.65 -2.15
C ILE A 65 -3.81 -1.69 -3.22
N GLN A 66 -3.86 -0.67 -4.09
CA GLN A 66 -4.84 -0.63 -5.18
C GLN A 66 -4.62 -1.78 -6.17
N GLU A 67 -3.39 -2.03 -6.60
CA GLU A 67 -3.07 -3.15 -7.49
C GLU A 67 -3.41 -4.51 -6.87
N GLU A 68 -3.10 -4.69 -5.58
CA GLU A 68 -3.44 -5.92 -4.86
C GLU A 68 -4.95 -6.14 -4.79
N ARG A 69 -5.71 -5.06 -4.52
CA ARG A 69 -7.15 -5.10 -4.51
C ARG A 69 -7.73 -5.47 -5.89
N GLU A 70 -7.23 -4.85 -6.96
CA GLU A 70 -7.67 -5.16 -8.33
C GLU A 70 -7.39 -6.63 -8.71
N LYS A 71 -6.23 -7.16 -8.31
CA LYS A 71 -5.90 -8.58 -8.48
C LYS A 71 -6.86 -9.49 -7.73
N LEU A 72 -7.17 -9.19 -6.48
CA LEU A 72 -8.10 -9.99 -5.67
C LEU A 72 -9.53 -9.93 -6.24
N GLU A 73 -9.99 -8.76 -6.67
CA GLU A 73 -11.30 -8.61 -7.31
C GLU A 73 -11.41 -9.44 -8.61
N LEU A 74 -10.32 -9.50 -9.40
CA LEU A 74 -10.26 -10.34 -10.59
C LEU A 74 -10.31 -11.83 -10.23
N ILE A 75 -9.54 -12.28 -9.24
CA ILE A 75 -9.55 -13.67 -8.76
C ILE A 75 -10.95 -14.07 -8.31
N VAL A 76 -11.61 -13.22 -7.52
CA VAL A 76 -12.98 -13.47 -7.06
C VAL A 76 -13.96 -13.58 -8.23
N ARG A 77 -13.81 -12.75 -9.26
CA ARG A 77 -14.67 -12.82 -10.45
C ARG A 77 -14.49 -14.13 -11.20
N ILE A 78 -13.25 -14.51 -11.48
CA ILE A 78 -12.90 -15.76 -12.17
C ILE A 78 -13.44 -16.95 -11.39
N GLU A 79 -13.27 -16.96 -10.06
CA GLU A 79 -13.74 -18.06 -9.22
C GLU A 79 -15.26 -18.16 -9.21
N LYS A 80 -15.98 -17.03 -9.18
CA LYS A 80 -17.44 -17.02 -9.29
C LYS A 80 -17.92 -17.57 -10.63
N GLU A 81 -17.29 -17.17 -11.72
CA GLU A 81 -17.61 -17.69 -13.07
C GLU A 81 -17.36 -19.20 -13.14
N ARG A 82 -16.22 -19.67 -12.63
CA ARG A 82 -15.90 -21.10 -12.57
C ARG A 82 -16.94 -21.91 -11.79
N ILE A 83 -17.32 -21.44 -10.60
CA ILE A 83 -18.34 -22.10 -9.77
C ILE A 83 -19.70 -22.11 -10.48
N GLN A 84 -20.05 -21.02 -11.18
CA GLN A 84 -21.30 -20.95 -11.92
C GLN A 84 -21.33 -21.96 -13.07
N GLU A 85 -20.25 -22.05 -13.87
CA GLU A 85 -20.15 -23.06 -14.93
C GLU A 85 -20.20 -24.49 -14.39
N GLU A 86 -19.55 -24.75 -13.26
CA GLU A 86 -19.58 -26.08 -12.63
C GLU A 86 -21.00 -26.45 -12.17
N ARG A 87 -21.73 -25.50 -11.58
CA ARG A 87 -23.14 -25.69 -11.21
C ARG A 87 -24.01 -25.99 -12.42
N GLU A 88 -23.88 -25.23 -13.50
CA GLU A 88 -24.65 -25.45 -14.73
C GLU A 88 -24.36 -26.83 -15.35
N LYS A 89 -23.09 -27.27 -15.35
CA LYS A 89 -22.71 -28.62 -15.79
C LYS A 89 -23.33 -29.71 -14.92
N LEU A 90 -23.30 -29.54 -13.60
CA LEU A 90 -23.90 -30.50 -12.66
C LEU A 90 -25.42 -30.58 -12.82
N GLU A 91 -26.10 -29.44 -12.97
CA GLU A 91 -27.55 -29.39 -13.20
C GLU A 91 -27.93 -30.07 -14.52
N LEU A 92 -27.18 -29.82 -15.59
CA LEU A 92 -27.41 -30.47 -16.87
C LEU A 92 -27.18 -31.99 -16.78
N SER A 93 -26.09 -32.42 -16.13
CA SER A 93 -25.79 -33.83 -15.92
C SER A 93 -26.90 -34.53 -15.13
N ALA A 94 -27.36 -33.91 -14.04
CA ALA A 94 -28.46 -34.45 -13.23
C ALA A 94 -29.77 -34.55 -14.01
N ARG A 95 -30.05 -33.57 -14.89
CA ARG A 95 -31.22 -33.61 -15.77
C ARG A 95 -31.15 -34.76 -16.77
N ILE A 96 -30.01 -34.95 -17.42
CA ILE A 96 -29.78 -36.05 -18.37
C ILE A 96 -29.91 -37.40 -17.66
N GLU A 97 -29.32 -37.55 -16.47
CA GLU A 97 -29.41 -38.79 -15.70
C GLU A 97 -30.86 -39.10 -15.32
N LYS A 98 -31.62 -38.10 -14.88
CA LYS A 98 -33.04 -38.25 -14.56
C LYS A 98 -33.85 -38.71 -15.78
N GLU A 99 -33.62 -38.10 -16.94
CA GLU A 99 -34.31 -38.46 -18.18
C GLU A 99 -33.99 -39.91 -18.59
N ARG A 100 -32.71 -40.29 -18.57
CA ARG A 100 -32.28 -41.68 -18.85
C ARG A 100 -32.92 -42.70 -17.89
N LEU A 101 -33.05 -42.36 -16.61
CA LEU A 101 -33.72 -43.23 -15.63
C LEU A 101 -35.22 -43.33 -15.89
N GLN A 102 -35.87 -42.26 -16.37
CA GLN A 102 -37.29 -42.28 -16.73
C GLN A 102 -37.52 -43.15 -17.97
N GLU A 103 -36.76 -42.92 -19.04
CA GLU A 103 -36.81 -43.74 -20.26
C GLU A 103 -36.54 -45.22 -19.96
N GLY A 104 -35.54 -45.52 -19.12
CA GLY A 104 -35.24 -46.89 -18.70
C GLY A 104 -36.40 -47.56 -17.98
N ARG A 105 -37.10 -46.83 -17.08
CA ARG A 105 -38.29 -47.34 -16.38
C ARG A 105 -39.48 -47.54 -17.31
N GLU A 106 -39.65 -46.68 -18.31
CA GLU A 106 -40.72 -46.81 -19.31
C GLU A 106 -40.46 -48.03 -20.21
N ALA A 107 -39.25 -48.19 -20.72
CA ALA A 107 -38.86 -49.35 -21.51
C ALA A 107 -38.99 -50.67 -20.74
N GLU A 108 -38.68 -50.69 -19.44
CA GLU A 108 -38.87 -51.87 -18.59
C GLU A 108 -40.36 -52.22 -18.41
N LYS A 109 -41.22 -51.21 -18.21
CA LYS A 109 -42.67 -51.42 -18.14
C LYS A 109 -43.24 -51.97 -19.44
N GLU A 110 -42.81 -51.44 -20.59
CA GLU A 110 -43.24 -51.94 -21.90
C GLU A 110 -42.81 -53.38 -22.13
N ARG A 111 -41.57 -53.74 -21.78
CA ARG A 111 -41.08 -55.12 -21.85
C ARG A 111 -41.92 -56.06 -20.99
N PHE A 112 -42.21 -55.67 -19.75
CA PHE A 112 -43.04 -56.46 -18.84
C PHE A 112 -44.48 -56.64 -19.36
N GLN A 113 -45.08 -55.61 -19.95
CA GLN A 113 -46.41 -55.70 -20.55
C GLN A 113 -46.41 -56.66 -21.75
N HIS A 114 -45.42 -56.55 -22.64
CA HIS A 114 -45.29 -57.47 -23.77
C HIS A 114 -45.08 -58.92 -23.34
N GLU A 115 -44.31 -59.16 -22.28
CA GLU A 115 -44.10 -60.51 -21.71
C GLU A 115 -45.41 -61.09 -21.16
N GLN A 116 -46.17 -60.31 -20.40
CA GLN A 116 -47.49 -60.70 -19.88
C GLN A 116 -48.53 -60.99 -20.98
N GLU A 117 -48.46 -60.27 -22.11
CA GLU A 117 -49.32 -60.50 -23.27
C GLU A 117 -48.92 -61.75 -24.05
N ALA A 118 -47.63 -62.07 -24.15
CA ALA A 118 -47.14 -63.25 -24.84
C ALA A 118 -47.43 -64.57 -24.09
N GLU A 119 -47.64 -64.52 -22.77
CA GLU A 119 -47.98 -65.67 -21.92
C GLU A 119 -49.49 -65.99 -21.84
N ARG A 120 -50.37 -65.18 -22.46
CA ARG A 120 -51.83 -65.38 -22.49
C ARG A 120 -52.33 -66.03 -23.78
#